data_AF-B5YN14-F1
#
_entry.id   AF-B5YN14-F1
#
_cell.length_a   1.000
_cell.length_b   1.000
_cell.length_c   1.000
_cell.angle_alpha   90.00
_cell.angle_beta   90.00
_cell.angle_gamma   90.00
#
_symmetry.space_group_name_H-M   'P 1'
#
loop_
_entity.id
_entity.type
_entity.pdbx_description
1 polymer ?
#
loop_
_entity_poly.entity_id
_entity_poly.type
_entity_poly.pdbx_seq_one_letter_code
_entity_poly.pdbx_strand_id
1 'polypeptide(L)'
;KCLIFAQFTQSLDVVERFLFEPHMPSLEYLRLDGKVPSNRRSAIVERFNHDDNIKVLLLTTKVGGLGLNLTGADKVIFLEPDWNPFVDLQAMDRAHRIGQTKTVNVYRLITTDTIEEKIMKLQQRKQTTSDAVVNTENSTMYSMGTDRLLDIF
;
A
#
# COMPACT_ATOMS: atom_id res chain seq x y z
N LYS A 1 -6.27 11.97 8.29
CA LYS A 1 -7.10 10.77 8.07
C LYS A 1 -6.18 9.60 7.73
N CYS A 2 -6.54 8.37 8.11
CA CYS A 2 -5.69 7.19 7.96
C CYS A 2 -6.33 6.17 7.01
N LEU A 3 -5.50 5.57 6.16
CA LEU A 3 -5.84 4.42 5.32
C LEU A 3 -5.20 3.18 5.92
N ILE A 4 -5.98 2.13 6.09
CA ILE A 4 -5.48 0.84 6.54
C ILE A 4 -5.73 -0.17 5.41
N PHE A 5 -4.65 -0.71 4.88
CA PHE A 5 -4.66 -1.73 3.84
C PHE A 5 -4.43 -3.11 4.44
N ALA A 6 -5.25 -4.07 4.01
CA ALA A 6 -5.11 -5.48 4.32
C ALA A 6 -5.24 -6.34 3.05
N GLN A 7 -4.58 -7.50 3.05
CA GLN A 7 -4.77 -8.47 1.96
C GLN A 7 -6.08 -9.22 2.13
N PHE A 8 -6.39 -9.62 3.37
CA PHE A 8 -7.58 -10.40 3.69
C PHE A 8 -8.67 -9.54 4.32
N THR A 9 -9.93 -9.82 3.96
CA THR A 9 -11.08 -9.18 4.62
C THR A 9 -11.20 -9.57 6.08
N GLN A 10 -10.73 -10.77 6.44
CA GLN A 10 -10.71 -11.27 7.81
C GLN A 10 -9.81 -10.41 8.70
N SER A 11 -8.67 -9.95 8.18
CA SER A 11 -7.77 -9.05 8.91
C SER A 11 -8.45 -7.71 9.20
N LEU A 12 -9.29 -7.21 8.29
CA LEU A 12 -10.13 -6.03 8.53
C LEU A 12 -11.20 -6.31 9.60
N ASP A 13 -11.87 -7.46 9.53
CA ASP A 13 -12.86 -7.88 10.54
C ASP A 13 -12.23 -7.91 11.95
N VAL A 14 -10.97 -8.37 12.05
CA VAL A 14 -10.21 -8.39 13.30
C VAL A 14 -9.93 -6.98 13.81
N VAL A 15 -9.50 -6.06 12.94
CA VAL A 15 -9.27 -4.66 13.33
C VAL A 15 -10.55 -4.01 13.84
N GLU A 16 -11.68 -4.19 13.15
CA GLU A 16 -12.95 -3.62 13.59
C GLU A 16 -13.35 -4.17 14.96
N ARG A 17 -13.38 -5.49 15.11
CA ARG A 17 -13.91 -6.16 16.30
C ARG A 17 -13.00 -6.08 17.53
N PHE A 18 -11.69 -6.17 17.34
CA PHE A 18 -10.74 -6.23 18.46
C PHE A 18 -10.07 -4.89 18.77
N LEU A 19 -9.99 -3.97 17.81
CA LEU A 19 -9.40 -2.65 18.03
C LEU A 19 -10.47 -1.57 18.15
N PHE A 20 -11.35 -1.42 17.16
CA PHE A 20 -12.26 -0.27 17.11
C PHE A 20 -13.40 -0.39 18.12
N GLU A 21 -14.12 -1.51 18.14
CA GLU A 21 -15.24 -1.71 19.08
C GLU A 21 -14.83 -1.54 20.56
N PRO A 22 -13.73 -2.15 21.05
CA PRO A 22 -13.42 -2.12 22.49
C PRO A 22 -12.63 -0.87 22.92
N HIS A 23 -11.77 -0.35 22.05
CA HIS A 23 -10.80 0.70 22.43
C HIS A 23 -11.10 2.06 21.81
N MET A 24 -11.92 2.12 20.76
CA MET A 24 -12.21 3.36 20.02
C MET A 24 -13.70 3.49 19.64
N PRO A 25 -14.64 3.41 20.61
CA PRO A 25 -16.08 3.36 20.32
C PRO A 25 -16.63 4.63 19.65
N SER A 26 -15.94 5.77 19.75
CA SER A 26 -16.33 7.03 19.11
C SER A 26 -15.66 7.25 17.74
N LEU A 27 -14.89 6.29 17.25
CA LEU A 27 -14.17 6.43 15.98
C LEU A 27 -15.10 6.15 14.80
N GLU A 28 -15.34 7.16 13.98
CA GLU A 28 -16.01 6.96 12.70
C GLU A 28 -15.01 6.48 11.63
N TYR A 29 -15.34 5.33 11.04
CA TYR A 29 -14.57 4.72 9.98
C TYR A 29 -15.47 4.23 8.85
N LEU A 30 -14.87 4.07 7.67
CA LEU A 30 -15.50 3.47 6.51
C LEU A 30 -14.76 2.21 6.10
N ARG A 31 -15.46 1.29 5.44
CA ARG A 31 -14.87 0.06 4.90
C ARG A 31 -15.18 -0.08 3.43
N LEU A 32 -14.13 -0.39 2.67
CA LEU A 32 -14.18 -0.57 1.22
C LEU A 32 -13.41 -1.84 0.86
N ASP A 33 -14.16 -2.94 0.73
CA ASP A 33 -13.66 -4.25 0.38
C ASP A 33 -14.33 -4.82 -0.87
N GLY A 34 -14.01 -6.07 -1.22
CA GLY A 34 -14.55 -6.74 -2.41
C GLY A 34 -16.05 -7.00 -2.37
N LYS A 35 -16.69 -6.91 -1.19
CA LYS A 35 -18.15 -7.08 -1.05
C LYS A 35 -18.90 -5.82 -1.42
N VAL A 36 -18.24 -4.66 -1.41
CA VAL A 36 -18.84 -3.38 -1.79
C VAL A 36 -19.03 -3.33 -3.31
N PRO A 37 -20.28 -3.15 -3.81
CA PRO A 37 -20.56 -3.02 -5.24
C PRO A 37 -19.85 -1.81 -5.86
N SER A 38 -19.37 -1.95 -7.10
CA SER A 38 -18.56 -0.93 -7.78
C SER A 38 -19.22 0.45 -7.84
N ASN A 39 -20.54 0.52 -8.01
CA ASN A 39 -21.30 1.77 -8.06
C ASN A 39 -21.30 2.56 -6.73
N ARG A 40 -21.06 1.91 -5.59
CA ARG A 40 -21.00 2.56 -4.26
C ARG A 40 -19.59 2.97 -3.85
N ARG A 41 -18.55 2.45 -4.50
CA ARG A 41 -17.15 2.71 -4.12
C ARG A 41 -16.79 4.18 -4.23
N SER A 42 -17.19 4.84 -5.32
CA SER A 42 -16.92 6.28 -5.52
C SER A 42 -17.55 7.15 -4.45
N ALA A 43 -18.80 6.86 -4.04
CA ALA A 43 -19.49 7.61 -2.99
C ALA A 43 -18.81 7.46 -1.62
N ILE A 44 -18.28 6.27 -1.29
CA ILE A 44 -17.54 6.04 -0.04
C ILE A 44 -16.24 6.85 -0.04
N VAL A 45 -15.51 6.86 -1.16
CA VAL A 45 -14.26 7.62 -1.30
C VAL A 45 -14.51 9.12 -1.22
N GLU A 46 -15.54 9.61 -1.91
CA GLU A 46 -15.94 11.01 -1.85
C GLU A 46 -16.31 11.42 -0.42
N ARG A 47 -17.10 10.59 0.28
CA ARG A 47 -17.44 10.81 1.68
C ARG A 47 -16.19 10.84 2.56
N PHE A 48 -15.27 9.89 2.41
CA PHE A 48 -14.01 9.89 3.17
C PHE A 48 -13.18 11.16 2.94
N ASN A 49 -13.11 11.66 1.70
CA ASN A 49 -12.33 12.85 1.38
C ASN A 49 -12.95 14.13 1.98
N HIS A 50 -14.27 14.29 1.92
CA HIS A 50 -14.96 15.52 2.34
C HIS A 50 -15.41 15.53 3.81
N ASP A 51 -15.71 14.37 4.40
CA ASP A 51 -16.23 14.26 5.76
C ASP A 51 -15.08 14.20 6.77
N ASP A 52 -14.95 15.22 7.60
CA ASP A 52 -13.88 15.30 8.61
C ASP A 52 -14.16 14.47 9.87
N ASN A 53 -15.39 13.99 10.08
CA ASN A 53 -15.69 13.08 11.19
C ASN A 53 -15.06 11.71 10.95
N ILE A 54 -14.99 11.29 9.69
CA ILE A 54 -14.43 10.00 9.29
C ILE A 54 -12.91 10.08 9.31
N LYS A 55 -12.31 9.40 10.29
CA LYS A 55 -10.85 9.44 10.49
C LYS A 55 -10.14 8.28 9.81
N VAL A 56 -10.80 7.15 9.60
CA VAL A 56 -10.20 5.91 9.08
C VAL A 56 -10.98 5.35 7.91
N LEU A 57 -10.27 4.86 6.90
CA LEU A 57 -10.84 4.06 5.82
C LEU A 57 -10.08 2.74 5.70
N LEU A 58 -10.81 1.65 5.92
CA LEU A 58 -10.36 0.27 5.80
C LEU A 58 -10.50 -0.20 4.35
N LEU A 59 -9.42 -0.69 3.78
CA LEU A 59 -9.32 -1.06 2.37
C LEU A 59 -8.67 -2.42 2.22
N THR A 60 -9.15 -3.21 1.25
CA THR A 60 -8.34 -4.32 0.76
C THR A 60 -7.42 -3.86 -0.36
N THR A 61 -6.19 -4.36 -0.40
CA THR A 61 -5.18 -3.95 -1.41
C THR A 61 -5.69 -4.17 -2.83
N LYS A 62 -6.48 -5.24 -3.05
CA LYS A 62 -7.15 -5.52 -4.34
C LYS A 62 -8.07 -4.41 -4.81
N VAL A 63 -8.83 -3.78 -3.91
CA VAL A 63 -9.76 -2.71 -4.29
C VAL A 63 -9.04 -1.36 -4.32
N GLY A 64 -7.97 -1.19 -3.55
CA GLY A 64 -7.04 -0.06 -3.65
C GLY A 64 -6.40 0.09 -5.03
N GLY A 65 -6.16 -1.01 -5.74
CA GLY A 65 -5.57 -1.03 -7.09
C GLY A 65 -6.45 -0.43 -8.20
N LEU A 66 -7.74 -0.16 -7.96
CA LEU A 66 -8.72 0.21 -8.99
C LEU A 66 -8.72 1.70 -9.41
N GLY A 67 -7.76 2.51 -8.96
CA GLY A 67 -7.64 3.91 -9.39
C GLY A 67 -8.45 4.93 -8.59
N LEU A 68 -8.79 4.60 -7.34
CA LEU A 68 -9.52 5.51 -6.44
C LEU A 68 -8.61 6.66 -5.95
N ASN A 69 -9.17 7.87 -5.82
CA ASN A 69 -8.47 9.07 -5.34
C ASN A 69 -8.62 9.23 -3.83
N LEU A 70 -7.55 8.96 -3.07
CA LEU A 70 -7.58 8.97 -1.61
C LEU A 70 -6.75 10.13 -1.03
N THR A 71 -6.86 11.32 -1.65
CA THR A 71 -6.08 12.52 -1.31
C THR A 71 -6.42 13.10 0.07
N GLY A 72 -7.50 12.67 0.74
CA GLY A 72 -7.81 13.11 2.10
C GLY A 72 -6.91 12.51 3.20
N ALA A 73 -6.11 11.50 2.88
CA ALA A 73 -5.31 10.76 3.87
C ALA A 73 -3.83 11.15 3.87
N ASP A 74 -3.31 11.33 5.08
CA ASP A 74 -1.90 11.65 5.36
C ASP A 74 -1.14 10.49 6.01
N LYS A 75 -1.85 9.40 6.35
CA LYS A 75 -1.27 8.20 6.98
C LYS A 75 -1.75 6.96 6.24
N VAL A 76 -0.83 6.08 5.89
CA VAL A 76 -1.10 4.79 5.24
C VAL A 76 -0.48 3.70 6.11
N ILE A 77 -1.26 2.69 6.46
CA ILE A 77 -0.83 1.55 7.27
C ILE A 77 -1.09 0.27 6.46
N PHE A 78 -0.06 -0.54 6.25
CA PHE A 78 -0.19 -1.89 5.71
C PHE A 78 -0.14 -2.88 6.88
N LEU A 79 -1.21 -3.67 7.05
CA LEU A 79 -1.26 -4.71 8.08
C LEU A 79 -0.40 -5.92 7.72
N GLU A 80 -0.32 -6.24 6.43
CA GLU A 80 0.31 -7.46 5.92
C GLU A 80 1.06 -7.13 4.62
N PRO A 81 2.29 -7.64 4.41
CA PRO A 81 3.03 -7.42 3.17
C PRO A 81 2.52 -8.32 2.03
N ASP A 82 2.42 -7.77 0.81
CA ASP A 82 2.17 -8.57 -0.40
C ASP A 82 3.44 -9.31 -0.89
N TRP A 83 3.31 -10.33 -1.72
CA TRP A 83 4.46 -10.94 -2.41
C TRP A 83 4.97 -10.08 -3.58
N ASN A 84 4.12 -9.19 -4.06
CA ASN A 84 4.36 -8.28 -5.16
C ASN A 84 4.49 -6.84 -4.61
N PRO A 85 5.70 -6.25 -4.60
CA PRO A 85 5.91 -4.90 -4.08
C PRO A 85 5.16 -3.82 -4.88
N PHE A 86 4.84 -4.07 -6.15
CA PHE A 86 4.13 -3.12 -7.00
C PHE A 86 2.68 -2.89 -6.55
N VAL A 87 2.07 -3.84 -5.85
CA VAL A 87 0.71 -3.70 -5.31
C VAL A 87 0.70 -2.67 -4.17
N ASP A 88 1.68 -2.75 -3.27
CA ASP A 88 1.85 -1.78 -2.18
C ASP A 88 2.20 -0.40 -2.73
N LEU A 89 3.13 -0.32 -3.69
CA LEU A 89 3.50 0.93 -4.37
C LEU A 89 2.29 1.61 -5.02
N GLN A 90 1.48 0.84 -5.75
CA GLN A 90 0.28 1.36 -6.38
C GLN A 90 -0.73 1.87 -5.34
N ALA A 91 -0.87 1.19 -4.20
CA ALA A 91 -1.74 1.62 -3.10
C ALA A 91 -1.25 2.93 -2.45
N MET A 92 0.07 3.09 -2.26
CA MET A 92 0.67 4.32 -1.75
C MET A 92 0.45 5.49 -2.72
N ASP A 93 0.62 5.27 -4.03
CA ASP A 93 0.40 6.29 -5.07
C ASP A 93 -1.04 6.84 -5.08
N ARG A 94 -2.02 6.10 -4.55
CA ARG A 94 -3.40 6.59 -4.42
C ARG A 94 -3.55 7.70 -3.38
N ALA A 95 -2.75 7.64 -2.31
CA ALA A 95 -2.70 8.65 -1.26
C ALA A 95 -1.72 9.78 -1.61
N HIS A 96 -0.58 9.42 -2.21
CA HIS A 96 0.45 10.34 -2.70
C HIS A 96 0.12 10.85 -4.12
N ARG A 97 -1.09 11.37 -4.31
CA ARG A 97 -1.56 11.89 -5.61
C ARG A 97 -1.48 13.41 -5.67
N ILE A 98 -1.34 13.94 -6.89
CA ILE A 98 -1.38 15.39 -7.18
C ILE A 98 -2.65 15.99 -6.57
N GLY A 99 -2.48 17.00 -5.70
CA GLY A 99 -3.56 17.63 -4.93
C GLY A 99 -3.47 17.39 -3.41
N GLN A 100 -2.61 16.47 -2.96
CA GLN A 100 -2.29 16.33 -1.54
C GLN A 100 -1.28 17.42 -1.11
N THR A 101 -1.58 18.16 -0.05
CA THR A 101 -0.71 19.21 0.51
C THR A 101 0.10 18.75 1.72
N LYS A 102 -0.25 17.59 2.29
CA LYS A 102 0.38 17.03 3.50
C LYS A 102 1.32 15.87 3.16
N THR A 103 2.42 15.74 3.89
CA THR A 103 3.32 14.60 3.76
C THR A 103 2.60 13.30 4.14
N VAL A 104 2.58 12.35 3.21
CA VAL A 104 1.98 11.03 3.44
C VAL A 104 2.99 10.13 4.14
N ASN A 105 2.66 9.71 5.37
CA ASN A 105 3.48 8.78 6.14
C ASN A 105 2.99 7.36 5.91
N VAL A 106 3.89 6.46 5.51
CA VAL A 106 3.58 5.05 5.26
C VAL A 106 4.20 4.19 6.36
N TYR A 107 3.39 3.36 6.98
CA TYR A 107 3.77 2.39 7.98
C TYR A 107 3.47 0.99 7.46
N ARG A 108 4.43 0.08 7.60
CA ARG A 108 4.23 -1.34 7.31
C ARG A 108 4.45 -2.13 8.60
N LEU A 109 3.44 -2.86 9.02
CA LEU A 109 3.55 -3.76 10.15
C LEU A 109 4.21 -5.05 9.67
N ILE A 110 5.26 -5.48 10.38
CA ILE A 110 6.02 -6.70 10.08
C ILE A 110 6.26 -7.39 11.41
N THR A 111 5.87 -8.65 11.48
CA THR A 111 6.09 -9.50 12.65
C THR A 111 7.48 -10.13 12.57
N THR A 112 8.29 -9.90 13.60
CA THR A 112 9.66 -10.43 13.68
C THR A 112 9.66 -11.95 13.81
N ASP A 113 10.71 -12.60 13.30
CA ASP A 113 10.87 -14.06 13.32
C ASP A 113 9.77 -14.84 12.57
N THR A 114 9.09 -14.19 11.63
CA THR A 114 8.05 -14.82 10.81
C THR A 114 8.40 -14.86 9.32
N ILE A 115 7.51 -15.48 8.54
CA ILE A 115 7.63 -15.49 7.07
C ILE A 115 7.55 -14.08 6.46
N GLU A 116 6.97 -13.10 7.16
CA GLU A 116 6.81 -11.72 6.68
C GLU A 116 8.17 -11.06 6.40
N GLU A 117 9.19 -11.33 7.22
CA GLU A 117 10.55 -10.84 6.98
C GLU A 117 11.16 -11.44 5.70
N LYS A 118 10.87 -12.71 5.41
CA LYS A 118 11.34 -13.36 4.17
C LYS A 118 10.66 -12.75 2.96
N ILE A 119 9.35 -12.44 3.06
CA ILE A 119 8.59 -11.76 2.02
C ILE A 119 9.19 -10.38 1.74
N MET A 120 9.52 -9.61 2.79
CA MET A 120 10.17 -8.31 2.65
C MET A 120 11.53 -8.39 1.94
N LYS A 121 12.36 -9.37 2.30
CA LYS A 121 13.65 -9.61 1.60
C LYS A 121 13.45 -9.97 0.13
N LEU A 122 12.41 -10.76 -0.19
CA LEU A 122 12.06 -11.10 -1.57
C LEU A 122 11.55 -9.88 -2.35
N GLN A 123 10.71 -9.04 -1.74
CA GLN A 123 10.27 -7.79 -2.35
C GLN A 123 11.45 -6.90 -2.71
N GLN A 124 12.40 -6.73 -1.79
CA GLN A 124 13.59 -5.91 -2.02
C GLN A 124 14.43 -6.46 -3.18
N ARG A 125 14.66 -7.77 -3.21
CA ARG A 125 15.34 -8.42 -4.34
C ARG A 125 14.62 -8.18 -5.66
N LYS A 126 13.29 -8.34 -5.70
CA LYS A 126 12.48 -8.08 -6.90
C LYS A 126 12.62 -6.63 -7.38
N GLN A 127 12.54 -5.66 -6.47
CA GLN A 127 12.74 -4.24 -6.80
C GLN A 127 14.14 -3.99 -7.36
N THR A 128 15.19 -4.46 -6.69
CA THR A 128 16.57 -4.29 -7.17
C THR A 128 16.78 -4.92 -8.55
N THR A 129 16.22 -6.11 -8.80
CA THR A 129 16.29 -6.73 -10.12
C THR A 129 15.53 -5.92 -11.16
N SER A 130 14.33 -5.43 -10.87
CA SER A 130 13.57 -4.55 -11.78
C SER A 130 14.34 -3.27 -12.10
N ASP A 131 14.93 -2.62 -11.09
CA ASP A 131 15.72 -1.41 -11.26
C ASP A 131 16.99 -1.68 -12.08
N ALA A 132 17.64 -2.83 -11.91
CA ALA A 132 18.81 -3.22 -12.68
C ALA A 132 18.48 -3.46 -14.15
N VAL A 133 17.35 -4.09 -14.46
CA VAL A 133 16.90 -4.31 -15.85
C VAL A 133 16.55 -2.99 -16.52
N VAL A 134 15.79 -2.11 -15.84
CA VAL A 134 15.45 -0.78 -16.36
C VAL A 134 16.70 0.09 -16.55
N ASN A 135 17.68 0.01 -15.64
CA ASN A 135 18.96 0.68 -15.83
C ASN A 135 19.79 0.07 -16.96
N THR A 136 19.67 -1.23 -17.25
CA THR A 136 20.37 -1.85 -18.39
C THR A 136 19.87 -1.28 -19.71
N GLU A 137 18.59 -0.93 -19.84
CA GLU A 137 18.06 -0.25 -21.02
C GLU A 137 18.50 1.22 -21.13
N ASN A 138 18.80 1.90 -20.01
CA ASN A 138 19.33 3.27 -20.02
C ASN A 138 20.87 3.38 -20.05
N SER A 139 21.60 2.32 -19.71
CA SER A 139 23.08 2.31 -19.67
C SER A 139 23.74 1.53 -20.80
N THR A 140 22.97 0.90 -21.69
CA THR A 140 23.50 0.20 -22.87
C THR A 140 23.96 1.11 -24.00
N MET A 141 23.82 2.44 -23.89
CA MET A 141 24.24 3.35 -24.97
C MET A 141 25.65 3.94 -24.81
N TYR A 142 26.25 3.95 -23.61
CA TYR A 142 27.61 4.47 -23.42
C TYR A 142 28.36 3.72 -22.31
N SER A 143 29.39 2.97 -22.71
CA SER A 143 30.48 2.42 -21.87
C SER A 143 30.21 1.15 -21.03
N MET A 144 30.02 0.00 -21.68
CA MET A 144 30.49 -1.27 -21.08
C MET A 144 31.85 -1.61 -21.68
N GLY A 145 32.89 -1.08 -21.03
CA GLY A 145 34.24 -1.60 -21.15
C GLY A 145 34.28 -3.04 -20.65
N THR A 146 34.98 -3.88 -21.40
CA THR A 146 35.03 -5.36 -21.32
C THR A 146 35.55 -5.96 -20.01
N ASP A 147 35.84 -5.16 -18.99
CA ASP A 147 36.59 -5.61 -17.80
C ASP A 147 35.72 -6.23 -16.69
N ARG A 148 34.39 -6.16 -16.77
CA ARG A 148 33.49 -6.70 -15.71
C ARG A 148 32.93 -8.10 -15.95
N LEU A 149 33.30 -8.75 -17.06
CA LEU A 149 32.80 -10.09 -17.40
C LEU A 149 33.50 -11.24 -16.65
N LEU A 150 34.60 -10.98 -15.94
CA LEU A 150 35.39 -12.02 -15.27
C LEU A 150 35.04 -12.24 -13.79
N ASP A 151 34.24 -11.36 -13.17
CA ASP A 151 33.86 -11.47 -11.74
C ASP A 151 32.65 -12.40 -11.48
N ILE A 152 32.18 -13.13 -12.50
CA ILE A 152 31.01 -14.02 -12.41
C ILE A 152 31.41 -15.52 -12.45
N PHE A 153 32.71 -15.85 -12.46
CA PHE A 153 33.19 -17.24 -12.33
C PHE A 153 34.04 -17.43 -11.08
#